data_AF-A0A378JRS8-F1
#
_entry.id   AF-A0A378JRS8-F1
#
_cell.length_a   1.000
_cell.length_b   1.000
_cell.length_c   1.000
_cell.angle_alpha   90.00
_cell.angle_beta   90.00
_cell.angle_gamma   90.00
#
_symmetry.space_group_name_H-M   'P 1'
#
loop_
_entity.id
_entity.type
_entity.pdbx_description
1 polymer ?
#
loop_
_entity_poly.entity_id
_entity_poly.type
_entity_poly.pdbx_seq_one_letter_code
_entity_poly.pdbx_strand_id
1 'polypeptide(L)'
;MRFYFFKCTQDHILTKLRELDPNTSSLDLRESNIGDRTGAELVAMTQLFPQGLRSLDLSWNRLGLKSVQEIVAIIKALPQGLITLDFSFNHIGSKTDDELIEIFSAFKETSITKMRIENSISLRPEVWKLLNEILLNNKQKHSQAEQSQEPSLMV
;
A
#
# COMPACT_ATOMS: atom_id res chain seq x y z
N MET A 1 12.16 -5.80 -8.18
CA MET A 1 13.47 -5.12 -8.02
C MET A 1 13.50 -4.50 -6.63
N ARG A 2 14.59 -4.68 -5.86
CA ARG A 2 14.70 -4.18 -4.47
C ARG A 2 15.48 -2.87 -4.41
N PHE A 3 14.96 -1.90 -3.69
CA PHE A 3 15.63 -0.62 -3.42
C PHE A 3 16.02 -0.52 -1.96
N TYR A 4 17.12 0.20 -1.73
CA TYR A 4 17.58 0.58 -0.41
C TYR A 4 17.82 2.08 -0.41
N PHE A 5 17.09 2.82 0.43
CA PHE A 5 17.16 4.29 0.49
C PHE A 5 17.87 4.81 1.76
N PHE A 6 18.75 4.01 2.35
CA PHE A 6 19.53 4.41 3.52
C PHE A 6 20.39 5.63 3.21
N LYS A 7 20.20 6.71 3.98
CA LYS A 7 20.92 7.99 3.86
C LYS A 7 20.81 8.66 2.47
N CYS A 8 19.84 8.28 1.65
CA CYS A 8 19.54 8.97 0.40
C CYS A 8 18.69 10.22 0.65
N THR A 9 19.07 11.34 0.02
CA THR A 9 18.21 12.54 -0.06
C THR A 9 16.93 12.24 -0.83
N GLN A 10 15.89 13.04 -0.61
CA GLN A 10 14.63 12.89 -1.34
C GLN A 10 14.86 12.92 -2.86
N ASP A 11 15.64 13.88 -3.36
CA ASP A 11 15.92 13.99 -4.80
C ASP A 11 16.56 12.73 -5.38
N HIS A 12 17.51 12.12 -4.65
CA HIS A 12 18.17 10.90 -5.12
C HIS A 12 17.18 9.72 -5.23
N ILE A 13 16.21 9.65 -4.32
CA ILE A 13 15.16 8.63 -4.34
C ILE A 13 14.22 8.87 -5.52
N LEU A 14 13.76 10.12 -5.69
CA LEU A 14 12.87 10.48 -6.78
C LEU A 14 13.52 10.22 -8.14
N THR A 15 14.81 10.50 -8.29
CA THR A 15 15.58 10.16 -9.50
C THR A 15 15.57 8.65 -9.75
N LYS A 16 15.90 7.83 -8.75
CA LYS A 16 15.85 6.36 -8.87
C LYS A 16 14.47 5.82 -9.20
N LEU A 17 13.42 6.41 -8.64
CA LEU A 17 12.04 5.99 -8.92
C LEU A 17 11.61 6.37 -10.35
N ARG A 18 12.10 7.49 -10.91
CA ARG A 18 11.87 7.87 -12.31
C ARG A 18 12.55 6.95 -13.32
N GLU A 19 13.63 6.29 -12.91
CA GLU A 19 14.38 5.33 -13.73
C GLU A 19 13.75 3.92 -13.74
N LEU A 20 12.66 3.70 -13.00
CA LEU A 20 11.96 2.43 -13.00
C LEU A 20 11.42 2.08 -14.40
N ASP A 21 11.59 0.83 -14.80
CA ASP A 21 10.95 0.31 -16.01
C ASP A 21 9.42 0.48 -15.87
N PRO A 22 8.75 1.15 -16.83
CA PRO A 22 7.29 1.31 -16.81
C PRO A 22 6.51 0.00 -16.71
N ASN A 23 7.10 -1.12 -17.14
CA ASN A 23 6.52 -2.46 -17.07
C ASN A 23 6.73 -3.16 -15.71
N THR A 24 7.40 -2.50 -14.76
CA THR A 24 7.63 -3.06 -13.42
C THR A 24 6.30 -3.32 -12.72
N SER A 25 5.99 -4.60 -12.51
CA SER A 25 4.77 -5.06 -11.85
C SER A 25 4.94 -5.32 -10.35
N SER A 26 6.19 -5.37 -9.85
CA SER A 26 6.50 -5.59 -8.44
C SER A 26 7.68 -4.75 -7.95
N LEU A 27 7.47 -4.05 -6.84
CA LEU A 27 8.45 -3.18 -6.20
C LEU A 27 8.70 -3.62 -4.76
N ASP A 28 9.97 -3.81 -4.40
CA ASP A 28 10.39 -4.16 -3.05
C ASP A 28 11.11 -2.96 -2.41
N LEU A 29 10.47 -2.34 -1.42
CA LEU A 29 10.99 -1.25 -0.59
C LEU A 29 11.17 -1.68 0.87
N ARG A 30 11.27 -2.98 1.15
CA ARG A 30 11.46 -3.49 2.52
C ARG A 30 12.75 -2.97 3.12
N GLU A 31 12.70 -2.55 4.39
CA GLU A 31 13.85 -1.99 5.13
C GLU A 31 14.48 -0.79 4.40
N SER A 32 13.67 0.13 3.87
CA SER A 32 14.15 1.34 3.18
C SER A 32 14.13 2.60 4.07
N ASN A 33 13.84 2.45 5.37
CA ASN A 33 13.69 3.55 6.33
C ASN A 33 12.72 4.63 5.84
N ILE A 34 11.67 4.25 5.11
CA ILE A 34 10.73 5.24 4.59
C ILE A 34 9.90 5.88 5.72
N GLY A 35 9.72 5.22 6.87
CA GLY A 35 9.07 5.81 8.05
C GLY A 35 9.81 6.99 8.69
N ASP A 36 11.11 7.15 8.43
CA ASP A 36 11.89 8.30 8.92
C ASP A 36 11.70 9.56 8.04
N ARG A 37 11.04 9.43 6.87
CA ARG A 37 10.74 10.54 5.94
C ARG A 37 9.42 11.20 6.25
N THR A 38 9.18 12.43 5.85
CA THR A 38 7.89 13.12 6.04
C THR A 38 6.76 12.46 5.25
N GLY A 39 5.50 12.60 5.67
CA GLY A 39 4.36 12.07 4.91
C GLY A 39 4.28 12.62 3.48
N ALA A 40 4.63 13.89 3.29
CA ALA A 40 4.67 14.53 1.98
C ALA A 40 5.71 13.90 1.05
N GLU A 41 6.91 13.59 1.56
CA GLU A 41 7.95 12.90 0.80
C GLU A 41 7.50 11.51 0.34
N LEU A 42 6.78 10.78 1.20
CA LEU A 42 6.25 9.45 0.87
C LEU A 42 5.15 9.52 -0.18
N VAL A 43 4.24 10.48 -0.09
CA VAL A 43 3.24 10.74 -1.14
C VAL A 43 3.90 11.10 -2.47
N ALA A 44 4.95 11.92 -2.46
CA ALA A 44 5.69 12.24 -3.68
C ALA A 44 6.37 11.00 -4.28
N MET A 45 6.84 10.06 -3.46
CA MET A 45 7.40 8.79 -3.93
C MET A 45 6.33 7.91 -4.59
N THR A 46 5.14 7.76 -3.99
CA THR A 46 4.10 6.88 -4.54
C THR A 46 3.58 7.35 -5.90
N GLN A 47 3.60 8.66 -6.15
CA GLN A 47 3.23 9.26 -7.43
C GLN A 47 4.18 8.90 -8.59
N LEU A 48 5.40 8.46 -8.27
CA LEU A 48 6.39 8.01 -9.27
C LEU A 48 6.36 6.50 -9.50
N PHE A 49 5.49 5.76 -8.81
CA PHE A 49 5.39 4.33 -9.03
C PHE A 49 4.79 4.03 -10.41
N PRO A 50 5.28 3.00 -11.12
CA PRO A 50 4.76 2.60 -12.42
C PRO A 50 3.26 2.32 -12.37
N GLN A 51 2.50 2.76 -13.38
CA GLN A 51 1.05 2.51 -13.44
C GLN A 51 0.69 1.02 -13.49
N GLY A 52 1.59 0.19 -14.04
CA GLY A 52 1.47 -1.26 -14.09
C GLY A 52 1.79 -1.97 -12.77
N LEU A 53 2.15 -1.26 -11.71
CA LEU A 53 2.53 -1.87 -10.44
C LEU A 53 1.34 -2.64 -9.82
N ARG A 54 1.54 -3.93 -9.54
CA ARG A 54 0.54 -4.84 -8.96
C ARG A 54 0.91 -5.32 -7.56
N SER A 55 2.19 -5.32 -7.21
CA SER A 55 2.70 -5.77 -5.91
C SER A 55 3.69 -4.76 -5.32
N LEU A 56 3.54 -4.45 -4.03
CA LEU A 56 4.41 -3.55 -3.30
C LEU A 56 4.76 -4.13 -1.92
N ASP A 57 6.03 -4.21 -1.60
CA ASP A 57 6.51 -4.56 -0.26
C ASP A 57 7.01 -3.31 0.47
N LEU A 58 6.30 -2.90 1.51
CA LEU A 58 6.65 -1.82 2.44
C LEU A 58 7.02 -2.36 3.83
N SER A 59 7.29 -3.65 3.98
CA SER A 59 7.57 -4.23 5.28
C SER A 59 8.84 -3.63 5.92
N TRP A 60 8.93 -3.68 7.25
CA TRP A 60 10.13 -3.23 7.98
C TRP A 60 10.51 -1.76 7.76
N ASN A 61 9.53 -0.86 7.68
CA ASN A 61 9.76 0.56 7.40
C ASN A 61 9.35 1.52 8.51
N ARG A 62 8.99 1.02 9.70
CA ARG A 62 8.60 1.83 10.88
C ARG A 62 7.45 2.81 10.61
N LEU A 63 6.56 2.50 9.66
CA LEU A 63 5.43 3.38 9.33
C LEU A 63 4.48 3.63 10.50
N GLY A 64 4.51 2.79 11.55
CA GLY A 64 3.77 2.99 12.80
C GLY A 64 4.15 4.25 13.56
N LEU A 65 5.34 4.81 13.35
CA LEU A 65 5.77 6.10 13.92
C LEU A 65 5.06 7.31 13.30
N LYS A 66 4.42 7.14 12.15
CA LYS A 66 3.68 8.22 11.48
C LYS A 66 2.33 8.48 12.12
N SER A 67 1.86 9.71 12.00
CA SER A 67 0.48 10.04 12.35
C SER A 67 -0.51 9.26 11.49
N VAL A 68 -1.73 9.05 12.01
CA VAL A 68 -2.81 8.41 11.25
C VAL A 68 -3.05 9.13 9.93
N GLN A 69 -3.06 10.45 9.94
CA GLN A 69 -3.33 11.29 8.78
C GLN A 69 -2.26 11.12 7.70
N GLU A 70 -0.97 11.04 8.08
CA GLU A 70 0.11 10.76 7.13
C GLU A 70 -0.05 9.36 6.49
N ILE A 71 -0.35 8.33 7.28
CA ILE A 71 -0.54 6.97 6.77
C ILE A 71 -1.72 6.93 5.79
N VAL A 72 -2.85 7.55 6.15
CA VAL A 72 -4.03 7.65 5.28
C VAL A 72 -3.70 8.38 3.98
N ALA A 73 -2.93 9.47 4.03
CA ALA A 73 -2.52 10.21 2.83
C ALA A 73 -1.65 9.34 1.91
N ILE A 74 -0.71 8.57 2.48
CA ILE A 74 0.15 7.64 1.74
C ILE A 74 -0.71 6.55 1.07
N ILE A 75 -1.64 5.93 1.81
CA ILE A 75 -2.53 4.89 1.27
C ILE A 75 -3.34 5.42 0.08
N LYS A 76 -3.92 6.61 0.21
CA LYS A 76 -4.70 7.25 -0.86
C LYS A 76 -3.86 7.61 -2.09
N ALA A 77 -2.56 7.81 -1.91
CA ALA A 77 -1.63 8.11 -2.98
C ALA A 77 -1.01 6.86 -3.64
N LEU A 78 -1.34 5.65 -3.18
CA LEU A 78 -0.88 4.42 -3.82
C LEU A 78 -1.50 4.26 -5.23
N PRO A 79 -0.81 3.58 -6.16
CA PRO A 79 -1.34 3.33 -7.49
C PRO A 79 -2.69 2.59 -7.45
N GLN A 80 -3.67 3.09 -8.22
CA GLN A 80 -5.02 2.53 -8.25
C GLN A 80 -5.07 1.06 -8.68
N GLY A 81 -4.09 0.59 -9.46
CA GLY A 81 -3.99 -0.80 -9.90
C GLY A 81 -3.23 -1.74 -8.95
N LEU A 82 -2.82 -1.29 -7.76
CA LEU A 82 -2.07 -2.10 -6.81
C LEU A 82 -2.98 -3.17 -6.17
N ILE A 83 -2.59 -4.44 -6.26
CA ILE A 83 -3.42 -5.59 -5.83
C ILE A 83 -2.89 -6.20 -4.53
N THR A 84 -1.57 -6.27 -4.39
CA THR A 84 -0.90 -6.88 -3.23
C THR A 84 -0.03 -5.86 -2.52
N LEU A 85 -0.20 -5.74 -1.21
CA LEU A 85 0.59 -4.87 -0.34
C LEU A 85 1.15 -5.66 0.84
N ASP A 86 2.45 -5.60 1.08
CA ASP A 86 3.03 -6.01 2.36
C ASP A 86 3.25 -4.78 3.25
N PHE A 87 2.55 -4.76 4.38
CA PHE A 87 2.62 -3.71 5.38
C PHE A 87 3.13 -4.25 6.73
N SER A 88 3.61 -5.49 6.77
CA SER A 88 4.06 -6.16 7.99
C SER A 88 5.32 -5.52 8.59
N PHE A 89 5.55 -5.76 9.89
CA PHE A 89 6.73 -5.25 10.61
C PHE A 89 6.94 -3.73 10.49
N ASN A 90 5.85 -2.95 10.50
CA ASN A 90 5.90 -1.50 10.52
C ASN A 90 5.67 -0.89 11.90
N HIS A 91 5.50 -1.72 12.93
CA HIS A 91 5.07 -1.36 14.28
C HIS A 91 3.71 -0.65 14.29
N ILE A 92 2.81 -0.98 13.36
CA ILE A 92 1.49 -0.34 13.33
C ILE A 92 0.60 -0.84 14.47
N GLY A 93 0.89 -2.03 15.03
CA GLY A 93 0.15 -2.59 16.17
C GLY A 93 0.26 -1.80 17.47
N SER A 94 1.11 -0.77 17.56
CA SER A 94 1.16 0.15 18.71
C SER A 94 0.03 1.20 18.71
N LYS A 95 -0.65 1.38 17.57
CA LYS A 95 -1.82 2.27 17.43
C LYS A 95 -3.04 1.70 18.18
N THR A 96 -3.96 2.59 18.56
CA THR A 96 -5.24 2.19 19.16
C THR A 96 -6.16 1.55 18.11
N ASP A 97 -7.22 0.87 18.57
CA ASP A 97 -8.18 0.26 17.65
C ASP A 97 -8.88 1.31 16.76
N ASP A 98 -9.22 2.48 17.31
CA ASP A 98 -9.82 3.58 16.54
C ASP A 98 -8.88 4.10 15.44
N GLU A 99 -7.60 4.30 15.78
CA GLU A 99 -6.58 4.72 14.82
C GLU A 99 -6.39 3.67 13.72
N LEU A 100 -6.37 2.38 14.08
CA LEU A 100 -6.26 1.28 13.12
C LEU A 100 -7.50 1.19 12.22
N ILE A 101 -8.69 1.39 12.76
CA ILE A 101 -9.95 1.43 11.99
C ILE A 101 -9.92 2.56 10.98
N GLU A 102 -9.44 3.75 11.37
CA GLU A 102 -9.30 4.89 10.46
C GLU A 102 -8.28 4.59 9.34
N ILE A 103 -7.11 4.08 9.69
CA ILE A 103 -6.07 3.69 8.73
C ILE A 103 -6.60 2.63 7.76
N PHE A 104 -7.20 1.55 8.27
CA PHE A 104 -7.65 0.46 7.41
C PHE A 104 -8.85 0.87 6.55
N SER A 105 -9.71 1.76 7.04
CA SER A 105 -10.81 2.31 6.25
C SER A 105 -10.34 3.06 4.99
N ALA A 106 -9.12 3.59 4.97
CA ALA A 106 -8.55 4.21 3.77
C ALA A 106 -8.35 3.22 2.61
N PHE A 107 -8.31 1.91 2.86
CA PHE A 107 -8.18 0.89 1.81
C PHE A 107 -9.50 0.55 1.09
N LYS A 108 -10.66 1.06 1.56
CA LYS A 108 -12.00 0.78 0.96
C LYS A 108 -12.12 1.18 -0.52
N GLU A 109 -11.38 2.20 -0.92
CA GLU A 109 -11.37 2.74 -2.28
C GLU A 109 -10.10 2.37 -3.06
N THR A 110 -9.37 1.35 -2.61
CA THR A 110 -8.17 0.84 -3.30
C THR A 110 -8.49 -0.48 -4.00
N SER A 111 -7.66 -0.89 -4.95
CA SER A 111 -7.76 -2.22 -5.59
C SER A 111 -7.05 -3.33 -4.81
N ILE A 112 -6.58 -3.05 -3.59
CA ILE A 112 -5.81 -4.02 -2.81
C ILE A 112 -6.76 -5.12 -2.33
N THR A 113 -6.45 -6.36 -2.71
CA THR A 113 -7.22 -7.56 -2.33
C THR A 113 -6.43 -8.50 -1.44
N LYS A 114 -5.10 -8.34 -1.40
CA LYS A 114 -4.19 -9.14 -0.58
C LYS A 114 -3.29 -8.21 0.22
N MET A 115 -3.31 -8.37 1.53
CA MET A 115 -2.46 -7.60 2.44
C MET A 115 -1.73 -8.53 3.40
N ARG A 116 -0.43 -8.32 3.57
CA ARG A 116 0.35 -8.89 4.68
C ARG A 116 0.48 -7.85 5.78
N ILE A 117 0.20 -8.23 7.02
CA ILE A 117 0.25 -7.36 8.20
C ILE A 117 0.89 -8.07 9.38
N GLU A 118 1.14 -7.34 10.46
CA GLU A 118 1.65 -7.91 11.71
C GLU A 118 0.62 -8.83 12.38
N ASN A 119 1.10 -9.94 12.96
CA ASN A 119 0.26 -10.88 13.71
C ASN A 119 -0.46 -10.24 14.91
N SER A 120 0.03 -9.12 15.43
CA SER A 120 -0.63 -8.38 16.51
C SER A 120 -2.01 -7.85 16.11
N ILE A 121 -2.26 -7.61 14.82
CA ILE A 121 -3.53 -7.10 14.33
C ILE A 121 -4.61 -8.18 14.34
N SER A 122 -4.26 -9.45 14.09
CA SER A 122 -5.24 -10.55 14.14
C SER A 122 -5.73 -10.86 15.56
N LEU A 123 -5.03 -10.36 16.58
CA LEU A 123 -5.44 -10.44 17.99
C LEU A 123 -6.49 -9.36 18.35
N ARG A 124 -6.81 -8.44 17.44
CA ARG A 124 -7.80 -7.36 17.62
C ARG A 124 -9.05 -7.68 16.78
N PRO A 125 -10.11 -8.28 17.35
CA PRO A 125 -11.19 -8.89 16.56
C PRO A 125 -11.91 -7.92 15.63
N GLU A 126 -12.28 -6.73 16.11
CA GLU A 126 -13.03 -5.74 15.33
C GLU A 126 -12.18 -5.17 14.19
N VAL A 127 -10.92 -4.81 14.48
CA VAL A 127 -9.96 -4.33 13.49
C VAL A 127 -9.70 -5.39 12.42
N TRP A 128 -9.47 -6.63 12.84
CA TRP A 128 -9.21 -7.76 11.94
C TRP A 128 -10.42 -8.09 11.06
N LYS A 129 -11.62 -8.06 11.64
CA LYS A 129 -12.87 -8.27 10.91
C LYS A 129 -13.06 -7.19 9.84
N LEU A 130 -12.93 -5.91 10.20
CA LEU A 130 -13.03 -4.79 9.27
C LEU A 130 -12.05 -4.94 8.10
N LEU A 131 -10.79 -5.25 8.38
CA LEU A 131 -9.79 -5.41 7.33
C LEU A 131 -10.14 -6.54 6.35
N ASN A 132 -10.58 -7.69 6.86
CA ASN A 132 -10.99 -8.81 6.01
C ASN A 132 -12.21 -8.47 5.14
N GLU A 133 -13.19 -7.76 5.70
CA GLU A 133 -14.35 -7.28 4.94
C GLU A 133 -13.93 -6.32 3.81
N ILE A 134 -13.01 -5.39 4.08
CA ILE A 134 -12.47 -4.47 3.06
C ILE A 134 -11.78 -5.26 1.94
N LEU A 135 -10.89 -6.20 2.26
CA LEU A 135 -10.17 -6.99 1.27
C LEU A 135 -11.12 -7.87 0.44
N LEU A 136 -12.15 -8.44 1.07
CA LEU A 136 -13.17 -9.22 0.39
C LEU A 136 -13.99 -8.37 -0.58
N ASN A 137 -14.43 -7.19 -0.15
CA ASN A 137 -15.19 -6.25 -0.98
C ASN A 137 -14.36 -5.77 -2.18
N ASN A 138 -13.09 -5.45 -1.97
CA ASN A 138 -12.18 -5.06 -3.06
C ASN A 138 -12.01 -6.20 -4.08
N LYS A 139 -11.93 -7.45 -3.59
CA LYS A 139 -11.86 -8.63 -4.47
C LYS A 139 -13.12 -8.80 -5.31
N GLN A 140 -14.29 -8.59 -4.74
CA GLN A 140 -15.57 -8.67 -5.46
C GLN A 140 -15.70 -7.56 -6.52
N LYS A 141 -15.33 -6.32 -6.18
CA LYS A 141 -15.29 -5.20 -7.13
C LYS A 141 -14.38 -5.52 -8.34
N HIS A 142 -13.22 -6.12 -8.08
CA HIS A 142 -12.28 -6.52 -9.15
C HIS A 142 -12.89 -7.57 -10.09
N SER A 143 -13.52 -8.62 -9.56
CA SER A 143 -14.14 -9.68 -10.38
C SER A 143 -15.33 -9.19 -11.21
N GLN A 144 -16.10 -8.21 -10.72
CA GLN A 144 -17.23 -7.62 -11.47
C GLN A 144 -16.75 -6.68 -12.60
N ALA A 145 -15.66 -5.95 -12.37
CA ALA A 145 -15.06 -5.08 -13.38
C ALA A 145 -14.52 -5.89 -14.57
N GLU A 146 -13.94 -7.07 -14.32
CA GLU A 146 -13.45 -7.97 -15.37
C GLU A 146 -14.60 -8.58 -16.21
N GLN A 147 -15.73 -8.92 -15.59
CA GLN A 147 -16.90 -9.47 -16.31
C GLN A 147 -17.65 -8.41 -17.13
N SER A 148 -17.55 -7.13 -16.76
CA SER A 148 -18.22 -6.04 -17.48
C SER A 148 -17.44 -5.56 -18.72
N GLN A 149 -16.23 -6.09 -18.94
CA GLN A 149 -15.36 -5.73 -20.06
C GLN A 149 -15.29 -6.81 -21.16
N GLU A 150 -16.02 -7.92 -21.06
CA GLU A 150 -16.12 -8.85 -22.18
C GLU A 150 -16.83 -8.16 -23.37
N PRO A 151 -16.17 -7.96 -24.52
CA PRO A 151 -16.82 -7.43 -25.68
C PRO A 151 -17.86 -8.44 -26.13
N SER A 152 -19.12 -7.99 -26.19
CA SER A 152 -20.21 -8.70 -26.85
C SER A 152 -19.77 -9.04 -28.28
N LEU A 153 -19.27 -10.27 -28.47
CA LEU A 153 -19.17 -10.91 -29.77
C LEU A 153 -20.60 -11.19 -30.21
N MET A 154 -21.28 -10.17 -30.72
CA MET A 154 -22.49 -10.38 -31.51
C MET A 154 -22.07 -10.95 -32.87
N VAL A 155 -22.45 -12.22 -33.00
CA VAL A 155 -22.71 -12.95 -34.24
C VAL A 155 -23.61 -12.16 -35.18
#